data_AF-A0A7S3GRV9-F1
#
_entry.id   AF-A0A7S3GRV9-F1
#
_cell.length_a   1.000
_cell.length_b   1.000
_cell.length_c   1.000
_cell.angle_alpha   90.00
_cell.angle_beta   90.00
_cell.angle_gamma   90.00
#
_symmetry.space_group_name_H-M   'P 1'
#
loop_
_entity.id
_entity.type
_entity.pdbx_description
1 polymer ?
#
loop_
_entity_poly.entity_id
_entity_poly.type
_entity_poly.pdbx_seq_one_letter_code
_entity_poly.pdbx_strand_id
1 'polypeptide(L)'
;FMLGSSALFHLYCSHSARVYEGLLRLDLCGIAVMFGGSYLPAVAVGFRCFWLFRFLYLLFGIAILGVGIATGFRVIPEQYGVRTFIGMGFVSVLPAIHWVIVAPREKILTFCGLVFGMLGLYGIGAAFYVTRFPEAYFPRYRRKFSFVGGSHQFWHLFVLLAAVWWHSSMLYYRSFVLSGEVQCPA
;
A
#
# COMPACT_ATOMS: atom_id res chain seq x y z
N PHE A 1 -4.79 -7.42 -8.63
CA PHE A 1 -3.51 -7.40 -9.38
C PHE A 1 -2.33 -7.72 -8.45
N MET A 2 -1.96 -6.84 -7.50
CA MET A 2 -0.79 -7.01 -6.61
C MET A 2 -0.61 -8.41 -5.99
N LEU A 3 -1.64 -8.94 -5.32
CA LEU A 3 -1.56 -10.26 -4.68
C LEU A 3 -1.41 -11.39 -5.71
N GLY A 4 -2.03 -11.24 -6.88
CA GLY A 4 -1.94 -12.22 -7.97
C GLY A 4 -0.56 -12.23 -8.62
N SER A 5 0.05 -11.07 -8.87
CA SER A 5 1.42 -10.98 -9.40
C SER A 5 2.44 -11.55 -8.41
N SER A 6 2.28 -11.27 -7.11
CA SER A 6 3.09 -11.85 -6.02
C SER A 6 2.98 -13.37 -5.97
N ALA A 7 1.75 -13.90 -6.01
CA ALA A 7 1.52 -15.35 -6.00
C ALA A 7 2.15 -16.03 -7.22
N LEU A 8 2.02 -15.45 -8.42
CA LEU A 8 2.65 -15.98 -9.63
C LEU A 8 4.17 -15.98 -9.53
N PHE A 9 4.77 -14.89 -9.06
CA PHE A 9 6.21 -14.83 -8.85
C PHE A 9 6.69 -15.93 -7.90
N HIS A 10 6.09 -16.05 -6.72
CA HIS A 10 6.51 -17.05 -5.74
C HIS A 10 6.22 -18.50 -6.17
N LEU A 11 5.24 -18.73 -7.04
CA LEU A 11 4.96 -20.05 -7.61
C LEU A 11 5.99 -20.48 -8.65
N TYR A 12 6.50 -19.54 -9.47
CA TYR A 12 7.33 -19.83 -10.64
C TYR A 12 8.76 -19.28 -10.56
N CYS A 13 9.19 -18.72 -9.43
CA CYS A 13 10.52 -18.10 -9.27
C CYS A 13 11.68 -19.05 -9.56
N SER A 14 11.50 -20.37 -9.38
CA SER A 14 12.53 -21.39 -9.62
C SER A 14 12.54 -21.93 -11.06
N HIS A 15 11.68 -21.45 -11.97
CA HIS A 15 11.54 -22.03 -13.32
C HIS A 15 12.74 -21.74 -14.24
N SER A 16 13.13 -20.48 -14.37
CA SER A 16 14.28 -20.05 -15.18
C SER A 16 14.61 -18.60 -14.86
N ALA A 17 15.84 -18.14 -15.15
CA ALA A 17 16.25 -16.75 -14.93
C ALA A 17 15.31 -15.74 -15.62
N ARG A 18 14.88 -16.02 -16.86
CA ARG A 18 13.96 -15.15 -17.61
C ARG A 18 12.58 -15.03 -16.93
N VAL A 19 12.03 -16.15 -16.46
CA VAL A 19 10.73 -16.17 -15.76
C VAL A 19 10.86 -15.48 -14.40
N TYR A 20 11.94 -15.73 -13.66
CA TYR A 20 12.23 -15.07 -12.39
C TYR A 20 12.24 -13.55 -12.55
N GLU A 21 13.02 -13.02 -13.50
CA GLU A 21 13.10 -11.58 -13.71
C GLU A 21 11.77 -10.97 -14.16
N GLY A 22 11.08 -11.61 -15.11
CA GLY A 22 9.80 -11.10 -15.61
C GLY A 22 8.74 -11.03 -14.52
N LEU A 23 8.61 -12.08 -13.71
CA LEU A 23 7.64 -12.13 -12.63
C LEU A 23 8.04 -11.27 -11.43
N LEU A 24 9.33 -11.11 -11.14
CA LEU A 24 9.80 -10.17 -10.11
C LEU A 24 9.43 -8.74 -10.47
N ARG A 25 9.61 -8.33 -11.74
CA ARG A 25 9.20 -7.01 -12.22
C ARG A 25 7.69 -6.80 -12.05
N LEU A 26 6.89 -7.82 -12.36
CA LEU A 26 5.43 -7.79 -12.19
C LEU A 26 5.02 -7.71 -10.71
N ASP A 27 5.70 -8.44 -9.83
CA ASP A 27 5.47 -8.38 -8.39
C ASP A 27 5.73 -6.96 -7.83
N LEU A 28 6.87 -6.38 -8.21
CA LEU A 28 7.22 -4.99 -7.86
C LEU A 28 6.23 -3.96 -8.45
N CYS A 29 5.79 -4.14 -9.69
CA CYS A 29 4.71 -3.32 -10.27
C CYS A 29 3.39 -3.48 -9.50
N GLY A 30 3.14 -4.67 -8.96
CA GLY A 30 2.02 -4.95 -8.07
C GLY A 30 1.96 -3.98 -6.88
N ILE A 31 3.10 -3.69 -6.26
CA ILE A 31 3.20 -2.72 -5.16
C ILE A 31 2.74 -1.33 -5.62
N ALA A 32 3.20 -0.87 -6.79
CA ALA A 32 2.79 0.41 -7.36
C ALA A 32 1.28 0.47 -7.64
N VAL A 33 0.71 -0.59 -8.21
CA VAL A 33 -0.74 -0.68 -8.47
C VAL A 33 -1.54 -0.65 -7.16
N MET A 34 -1.06 -1.31 -6.10
CA MET A 34 -1.69 -1.24 -4.79
C MET A 34 -1.72 0.20 -4.26
N PHE A 35 -0.61 0.95 -4.39
CA PHE A 35 -0.57 2.36 -4.03
C PHE A 35 -1.58 3.19 -4.82
N GLY A 36 -1.60 3.07 -6.15
CA GLY A 36 -2.56 3.81 -6.98
C GLY A 36 -4.02 3.47 -6.62
N GLY A 37 -4.30 2.18 -6.43
CA GLY A 37 -5.63 1.69 -6.09
C GLY A 37 -6.12 2.07 -4.69
N SER A 38 -5.22 2.29 -3.72
CA SER A 38 -5.58 2.75 -2.38
C SER A 38 -5.68 4.28 -2.31
N TYR A 39 -4.78 4.98 -2.99
CA TYR A 39 -4.62 6.43 -2.94
C TYR A 39 -5.70 7.17 -3.75
N LEU A 40 -5.92 6.78 -5.01
CA LEU A 40 -6.79 7.55 -5.93
C LEU A 40 -8.26 7.58 -5.44
N PRO A 41 -8.87 6.47 -5.00
CA PRO A 41 -10.23 6.50 -4.48
C PRO A 41 -10.36 7.33 -3.19
N ALA A 42 -9.36 7.27 -2.31
CA ALA A 42 -9.37 8.01 -1.06
C ALA A 42 -9.34 9.53 -1.30
N VAL A 43 -8.50 10.00 -2.24
CA VAL A 43 -8.48 11.40 -2.67
C VAL A 43 -9.81 11.80 -3.31
N ALA A 44 -10.38 10.95 -4.17
CA ALA A 44 -11.64 11.24 -4.85
C ALA A 44 -12.81 11.40 -3.86
N VAL A 45 -12.84 10.60 -2.79
CA VAL A 45 -13.86 10.67 -1.73
C VAL A 45 -13.60 11.84 -0.77
N GLY A 46 -12.37 11.97 -0.25
CA GLY A 46 -12.02 12.99 0.72
C GLY A 46 -12.18 14.40 0.15
N PHE A 47 -11.51 14.69 -0.96
CA PHE A 47 -11.51 16.02 -1.57
C PHE A 47 -12.70 16.27 -2.50
N ARG A 48 -13.83 15.56 -2.34
CA ARG A 48 -14.99 15.68 -3.24
C ARG A 48 -15.51 17.12 -3.42
N CYS A 49 -15.39 17.93 -2.36
CA CYS A 49 -15.83 19.33 -2.35
C CYS A 49 -14.72 20.34 -2.70
N PHE A 50 -13.48 19.88 -2.87
CA PHE A 50 -12.32 20.73 -3.12
C PHE A 50 -11.75 20.39 -4.50
N TRP A 51 -12.39 20.90 -5.57
CA TRP A 51 -12.10 20.47 -6.94
C TRP A 51 -10.62 20.61 -7.31
N LEU A 52 -9.98 21.73 -6.94
CA LEU A 52 -8.58 22.02 -7.27
C LEU A 52 -7.64 21.04 -6.55
N PHE A 53 -7.79 20.86 -5.24
CA PHE A 53 -6.96 19.93 -4.48
C PHE A 53 -7.19 18.48 -4.91
N ARG A 54 -8.44 18.11 -5.20
CA ARG A 54 -8.76 16.79 -5.76
C ARG A 54 -8.02 16.56 -7.08
N PHE A 55 -8.08 17.52 -8.01
CA PHE A 55 -7.40 17.41 -9.29
C PHE A 55 -5.88 17.27 -9.13
N LEU A 56 -5.26 18.16 -8.35
CA LEU A 56 -3.81 18.15 -8.11
C LEU A 56 -3.35 16.84 -7.47
N TYR A 57 -4.07 16.35 -6.45
CA TYR A 57 -3.70 15.10 -5.78
C TYR A 57 -3.96 13.87 -6.63
N LEU A 58 -4.99 13.84 -7.47
CA LEU A 58 -5.20 12.74 -8.42
C LEU A 58 -4.08 12.69 -9.46
N LEU A 59 -3.70 13.84 -10.03
CA LEU A 59 -2.57 13.93 -10.95
C LEU A 59 -1.28 13.45 -10.27
N PHE A 60 -1.05 13.89 -9.03
CA PHE A 60 0.09 13.44 -8.23
C PHE A 60 0.08 11.93 -7.99
N GLY A 61 -1.07 11.35 -7.66
CA GLY A 61 -1.22 9.90 -7.48
C GLY A 61 -0.92 9.11 -8.75
N ILE A 62 -1.38 9.59 -9.91
CA ILE A 62 -1.08 8.99 -11.21
C ILE A 62 0.43 9.08 -11.52
N ALA A 63 1.06 10.22 -11.22
CA ALA A 63 2.50 10.39 -11.40
C ALA A 63 3.30 9.42 -10.51
N ILE A 64 2.94 9.28 -9.23
CA ILE A 64 3.55 8.33 -8.30
C ILE A 64 3.36 6.89 -8.79
N LEU A 65 2.16 6.53 -9.25
CA LEU A 65 1.89 5.23 -9.85
C LEU A 65 2.82 4.98 -11.05
N GLY A 66 2.96 5.96 -11.95
CA GLY A 66 3.88 5.87 -13.10
C GLY A 66 5.33 5.65 -12.68
N VAL A 67 5.82 6.39 -11.68
CA VAL A 67 7.17 6.20 -11.11
C VAL A 67 7.33 4.80 -10.53
N GLY A 68 6.34 4.30 -9.79
CA GLY A 68 6.37 2.96 -9.21
C GLY A 68 6.40 1.86 -10.25
N ILE A 69 5.59 1.98 -11.31
CA ILE A 69 5.59 1.04 -12.44
C ILE A 69 6.93 1.08 -13.17
N ALA A 70 7.45 2.27 -13.47
CA ALA A 70 8.76 2.42 -14.11
C ALA A 70 9.89 1.83 -13.26
N THR A 71 9.81 1.99 -11.93
CA THR A 71 10.75 1.40 -10.96
C THR A 71 10.67 -0.11 -10.98
N GLY A 72 9.46 -0.69 -10.99
CA GLY A 72 9.27 -2.14 -11.05
C GLY A 72 9.77 -2.78 -12.35
N PHE A 73 9.64 -2.08 -13.49
CA PHE A 73 10.14 -2.57 -14.78
C PHE A 73 11.65 -2.41 -14.99
N ARG A 74 12.27 -1.43 -14.34
CA ARG A 74 13.73 -1.29 -14.35
C ARG A 74 14.30 -2.35 -13.40
N VAL A 75 15.27 -3.13 -13.86
CA VAL A 75 16.07 -4.02 -12.99
C VAL A 75 17.02 -3.14 -12.18
N ILE A 76 16.46 -2.35 -11.27
CA ILE A 76 17.22 -1.54 -10.34
C ILE A 76 17.68 -2.49 -9.22
N PRO A 77 18.93 -2.40 -8.74
CA PRO A 77 19.35 -3.21 -7.60
C PRO A 77 18.35 -3.09 -6.45
N GLU A 78 18.00 -4.22 -5.83
CA GLU A 78 16.92 -4.39 -4.84
C GLU A 78 16.86 -3.25 -3.81
N GLN A 79 18.03 -2.83 -3.30
CA GLN A 79 18.19 -1.73 -2.36
C GLN A 79 17.58 -0.38 -2.81
N TYR A 80 17.63 -0.05 -4.10
CA TYR A 80 17.09 1.19 -4.63
C TYR A 80 15.60 1.08 -4.96
N GLY A 81 15.14 -0.11 -5.35
CA GLY A 81 13.71 -0.39 -5.53
C GLY A 81 12.95 -0.26 -4.21
N VAL A 82 13.45 -0.90 -3.15
CA VAL A 82 12.86 -0.82 -1.80
C VAL A 82 12.81 0.62 -1.29
N ARG A 83 13.90 1.39 -1.42
CA ARG A 83 13.93 2.82 -1.05
C ARG A 83 12.90 3.65 -1.80
N THR A 84 12.67 3.34 -3.08
CA THR A 84 11.69 4.06 -3.90
C THR A 84 10.27 3.79 -3.42
N PHE A 85 9.91 2.53 -3.17
CA PHE A 85 8.58 2.19 -2.65
C PHE A 85 8.32 2.73 -1.24
N ILE A 86 9.36 2.77 -0.38
CA ILE A 86 9.28 3.43 0.93
C ILE A 86 9.02 4.93 0.75
N GLY A 87 9.77 5.59 -0.13
CA GLY A 87 9.59 7.01 -0.43
C GLY A 87 8.19 7.32 -0.97
N MET A 88 7.68 6.49 -1.89
CA MET A 88 6.29 6.58 -2.39
C MET A 88 5.29 6.48 -1.24
N GLY A 89 5.52 5.55 -0.29
CA GLY A 89 4.72 5.41 0.93
C GLY A 89 4.64 6.71 1.72
N PHE A 90 5.78 7.30 2.07
CA PHE A 90 5.82 8.56 2.83
C PHE A 90 5.12 9.72 2.09
N VAL A 91 5.41 9.87 0.81
CA VAL A 91 4.84 10.94 -0.01
C VAL A 91 3.33 10.77 -0.19
N SER A 92 2.82 9.54 -0.20
CA SER A 92 1.39 9.25 -0.33
C SER A 92 0.55 9.69 0.88
N VAL A 93 1.18 10.00 2.02
CA VAL A 93 0.50 10.47 3.25
C VAL A 93 0.12 11.96 3.16
N LEU A 94 0.72 12.73 2.24
CA LEU A 94 0.49 14.18 2.14
C LEU A 94 -0.98 14.59 2.01
N PRO A 95 -1.83 13.97 1.16
CA PRO A 95 -3.25 14.33 1.09
C PRO A 95 -4.02 13.95 2.35
N ALA A 96 -3.60 12.91 3.07
CA ALA A 96 -4.23 12.53 4.34
C ALA A 96 -3.98 13.61 5.41
N ILE A 97 -2.75 14.14 5.47
CA ILE A 97 -2.40 15.28 6.36
C ILE A 97 -3.22 16.51 5.97
N HIS A 98 -3.24 16.87 4.69
CA HIS A 98 -4.02 18.02 4.24
C HIS A 98 -5.52 17.84 4.52
N TRP A 99 -6.04 16.63 4.31
CA TRP A 99 -7.44 16.32 4.63
C TRP A 99 -7.77 16.56 6.11
N VAL A 100 -6.90 16.16 7.04
CA VAL A 100 -7.09 16.43 8.49
C VAL A 100 -7.17 17.93 8.79
N ILE A 101 -6.52 18.78 8.00
CA ILE A 101 -6.55 20.24 8.18
C ILE A 101 -7.86 20.86 7.67
N VAL A 102 -8.40 20.39 6.54
CA VAL A 102 -9.57 20.98 5.88
C VAL A 102 -10.89 20.27 6.18
N ALA A 103 -10.85 19.05 6.72
CA ALA A 103 -12.05 18.27 6.98
C ALA A 103 -12.88 18.84 8.15
N PRO A 104 -14.22 18.69 8.11
CA PRO A 104 -15.07 18.96 9.27
C PRO A 104 -14.62 18.13 10.48
N ARG A 105 -14.63 18.73 11.67
CA ARG A 105 -14.14 18.13 12.93
C ARG A 105 -14.71 16.74 13.19
N GLU A 106 -16.00 16.56 12.93
CA GLU A 106 -16.75 15.31 13.11
C GLU A 106 -16.19 14.14 12.27
N LYS A 107 -15.52 14.43 11.15
CA LYS A 107 -14.98 13.42 10.22
C LYS A 107 -13.53 13.07 10.50
N ILE A 108 -12.81 13.91 11.24
CA ILE A 108 -11.36 13.79 11.45
C ILE A 108 -11.06 12.54 12.27
N LEU A 109 -11.71 12.37 13.43
CA LEU A 109 -11.38 11.27 14.34
C LEU A 109 -11.62 9.91 13.69
N THR A 110 -12.76 9.75 13.02
CA THR A 110 -13.09 8.55 12.25
C THR A 110 -12.05 8.30 11.16
N PHE A 111 -11.74 9.30 10.33
CA PHE A 111 -10.73 9.15 9.26
C PHE A 111 -9.36 8.76 9.81
N CYS A 112 -8.88 9.43 10.84
CA CYS A 112 -7.60 9.14 11.49
C CYS A 112 -7.55 7.70 12.01
N GLY A 113 -8.61 7.22 12.67
CA GLY A 113 -8.67 5.84 13.15
C GLY A 113 -8.55 4.81 12.02
N LEU A 114 -9.24 5.04 10.90
CA LEU A 114 -9.17 4.18 9.73
C LEU A 114 -7.77 4.16 9.10
N VAL A 115 -7.13 5.33 8.97
CA VAL A 115 -5.76 5.47 8.43
C VAL A 115 -4.74 4.83 9.36
N PHE A 116 -4.80 5.08 10.67
CA PHE A 116 -3.87 4.49 11.63
C PHE A 116 -4.01 2.98 11.73
N GLY A 117 -5.22 2.43 11.59
CA GLY A 117 -5.42 0.99 11.48
C GLY A 117 -4.67 0.39 10.28
N MET A 118 -4.78 1.02 9.11
CA MET A 118 -4.05 0.60 7.90
C MET A 118 -2.53 0.72 8.08
N LEU A 119 -2.05 1.88 8.56
CA LEU A 119 -0.62 2.12 8.77
C LEU A 119 -0.02 1.19 9.83
N GLY A 120 -0.77 0.86 10.87
CA GLY A 120 -0.37 -0.10 11.90
C GLY A 120 -0.17 -1.51 11.32
N LEU A 121 -1.11 -1.98 10.50
CA LEU A 121 -0.98 -3.28 9.83
C LEU A 121 0.23 -3.32 8.88
N TYR A 122 0.41 -2.29 8.05
CA TYR A 122 1.61 -2.18 7.22
C TYR A 122 2.90 -2.10 8.04
N GLY A 123 2.91 -1.33 9.13
CA GLY A 123 4.06 -1.17 10.02
C GLY A 123 4.47 -2.48 10.68
N ILE A 124 3.50 -3.27 11.17
CA ILE A 124 3.77 -4.61 11.73
C ILE A 124 4.34 -5.54 10.65
N GLY A 125 3.73 -5.58 9.47
CA GLY A 125 4.25 -6.35 8.34
C GLY A 125 5.68 -5.96 7.98
N ALA A 126 5.94 -4.65 7.85
CA ALA A 126 7.27 -4.13 7.53
C ALA A 126 8.30 -4.48 8.62
N ALA A 127 7.90 -4.48 9.90
CA ALA A 127 8.76 -4.92 10.99
C ALA A 127 9.18 -6.39 10.82
N PHE A 128 8.27 -7.30 10.46
CA PHE A 128 8.64 -8.68 10.12
C PHE A 128 9.64 -8.73 8.96
N TYR A 129 9.33 -8.05 7.84
CA TYR A 129 10.19 -8.03 6.64
C TYR A 129 11.61 -7.54 6.93
N VAL A 130 11.75 -6.43 7.67
CA VAL A 130 13.06 -5.81 7.97
C VAL A 130 13.84 -6.62 8.99
N THR A 131 13.19 -7.03 10.09
CA THR A 131 13.88 -7.74 11.19
C THR A 131 14.18 -9.19 10.85
N ARG A 132 13.50 -9.77 9.85
CA ARG A 132 13.55 -11.20 9.53
C ARG A 132 13.23 -12.08 10.74
N PHE A 133 12.40 -11.59 11.65
CA PHE A 133 11.87 -12.41 12.73
C PHE A 133 10.80 -13.36 12.17
N PRO A 134 10.77 -14.66 12.55
CA PRO A 134 11.62 -15.31 13.56
C PRO A 134 12.93 -15.92 13.03
N GLU A 135 13.13 -16.07 11.72
CA GLU A 135 14.23 -16.88 11.17
C GLU A 135 15.64 -16.34 11.38
N ALA A 136 15.78 -15.04 11.64
CA ALA A 136 17.03 -14.43 12.06
C ALA A 136 17.36 -14.72 13.53
N TYR A 137 16.34 -14.83 14.38
CA TYR A 137 16.48 -14.96 15.84
C TYR A 137 16.52 -16.42 16.30
N PHE A 138 16.00 -17.34 15.50
CA PHE A 138 15.99 -18.77 15.81
C PHE A 138 16.63 -19.60 14.67
N PRO A 139 17.97 -19.50 14.46
CA PRO A 139 18.65 -20.13 13.32
C PRO A 139 18.46 -21.65 13.24
N ARG A 140 18.37 -22.32 14.39
CA ARG A 140 18.14 -23.78 14.49
C ARG A 140 16.84 -24.22 13.80
N TYR A 141 15.84 -23.35 13.71
CA TYR A 141 14.55 -23.63 13.10
C TYR A 141 14.37 -22.96 11.73
N ARG A 142 15.42 -22.33 11.17
CA ARG A 142 15.35 -21.60 9.90
C ARG A 142 14.71 -22.40 8.77
N ARG A 143 15.06 -23.69 8.64
CA ARG A 143 14.46 -24.56 7.61
C ARG A 143 12.95 -24.74 7.79
N LYS A 144 12.44 -24.74 9.03
CA LYS A 144 10.99 -24.79 9.29
C LYS A 144 10.31 -23.49 8.86
N PHE A 145 10.92 -22.35 9.19
CA PHE A 145 10.42 -21.03 8.79
C PHE A 145 10.44 -20.79 7.28
N SER A 146 11.27 -21.52 6.53
CA SER A 146 11.21 -21.54 5.06
C SER A 146 9.90 -22.13 4.52
N PHE A 147 9.24 -23.01 5.28
CA PHE A 147 7.94 -23.59 4.89
C PHE A 147 6.76 -22.86 5.52
N VAL A 148 6.80 -22.57 6.82
CA VAL A 148 5.69 -21.96 7.57
C VAL A 148 6.22 -21.03 8.66
N GLY A 149 5.61 -19.85 8.80
CA GLY A 149 5.91 -18.87 9.85
C GLY A 149 7.18 -18.08 9.60
N GLY A 150 7.62 -17.96 8.35
CA GLY A 150 8.74 -17.09 7.97
C GLY A 150 8.34 -15.62 7.90
N SER A 151 9.28 -14.71 8.12
CA SER A 151 9.02 -13.27 8.09
C SER A 151 8.33 -12.78 6.81
N HIS A 152 8.73 -13.31 5.64
CA HIS A 152 8.17 -12.94 4.34
C HIS A 152 6.71 -13.40 4.18
N GLN A 153 6.33 -14.49 4.85
CA GLN A 153 4.93 -14.94 4.89
C GLN A 153 4.09 -14.02 5.77
N PHE A 154 4.61 -13.62 6.93
CA PHE A 154 3.96 -12.62 7.78
C PHE A 154 3.84 -11.27 7.08
N TRP A 155 4.87 -10.84 6.36
CA TRP A 155 4.80 -9.65 5.50
C TRP A 155 3.58 -9.70 4.56
N HIS A 156 3.45 -10.77 3.76
CA HIS A 156 2.32 -10.92 2.84
C HIS A 156 0.98 -10.98 3.56
N LEU A 157 0.90 -11.65 4.70
CA LEU A 157 -0.32 -11.71 5.52
C LEU A 157 -0.74 -10.31 5.98
N PHE A 158 0.17 -9.51 6.51
CA PHE A 158 -0.13 -8.16 6.98
C PHE A 158 -0.44 -7.20 5.83
N VAL A 159 0.19 -7.34 4.67
CA VAL A 159 -0.17 -6.58 3.45
C VAL A 159 -1.61 -6.90 3.02
N LEU A 160 -2.01 -8.18 3.03
CA LEU A 160 -3.38 -8.58 2.73
C LEU A 160 -4.37 -8.00 3.74
N LEU A 161 -4.09 -8.12 5.04
CA LEU A 161 -4.94 -7.58 6.10
C LEU A 161 -5.07 -6.05 5.98
N ALA A 162 -3.97 -5.33 5.71
CA ALA A 162 -3.99 -3.89 5.50
C ALA A 162 -4.83 -3.50 4.27
N ALA A 163 -4.74 -4.26 3.18
CA ALA A 163 -5.52 -4.03 1.97
C ALA A 163 -7.03 -4.25 2.22
N VAL A 164 -7.39 -5.32 2.92
CA VAL A 164 -8.79 -5.60 3.30
C VAL A 164 -9.31 -4.53 4.25
N TRP A 165 -8.52 -4.16 5.27
CA TRP A 165 -8.84 -3.09 6.20
C TRP A 165 -9.11 -1.78 5.46
N TRP A 166 -8.21 -1.37 4.57
CA TRP A 166 -8.34 -0.13 3.82
C TRP A 166 -9.55 -0.15 2.90
N HIS A 167 -9.79 -1.25 2.19
CA HIS A 167 -10.94 -1.40 1.31
C HIS A 167 -12.25 -1.24 2.08
N SER A 168 -12.41 -1.97 3.18
CA SER A 168 -13.60 -1.88 4.05
C SER A 168 -13.74 -0.49 4.67
N SER A 169 -12.63 0.11 5.11
CA SER A 169 -12.58 1.46 5.66
C SER A 169 -13.05 2.50 4.65
N MET A 170 -12.63 2.39 3.38
CA MET A 170 -13.04 3.33 2.33
C MET A 170 -14.49 3.15 1.92
N LEU A 171 -15.04 1.93 1.92
CA LEU A 171 -16.47 1.71 1.71
C LEU A 171 -17.30 2.34 2.83
N TYR A 172 -16.91 2.11 4.08
CA TYR A 172 -17.53 2.72 5.26
C TYR A 172 -17.40 4.24 5.25
N TYR A 173 -16.22 4.77 4.95
CA TYR A 173 -16.00 6.21 4.93
C TYR A 173 -16.78 6.88 3.80
N ARG A 174 -16.86 6.23 2.63
CA ARG A 174 -17.69 6.68 1.51
C ARG A 174 -19.16 6.74 1.90
N SER A 175 -19.72 5.70 2.53
CA SER A 175 -21.11 5.73 2.97
C SER A 175 -21.33 6.81 4.02
N PHE A 176 -20.45 6.93 5.01
CA PHE A 176 -20.49 7.98 6.04
C PHE A 176 -20.44 9.41 5.47
N VAL A 177 -19.63 9.65 4.44
CA VAL A 177 -19.48 10.96 3.79
C VAL A 177 -20.64 11.30 2.85
N LEU A 178 -21.31 10.29 2.29
CA LEU A 178 -22.43 10.44 1.35
C LEU A 178 -23.81 10.36 2.02
N SER A 179 -23.92 9.74 3.21
CA SER A 179 -25.17 9.64 3.97
C SER A 179 -25.54 10.95 4.69
N GLY A 180 -24.56 11.83 4.91
CA GLY A 180 -24.82 13.17 5.41
C GLY A 180 -25.15 14.12 4.26
N GLU A 181 -26.29 14.83 4.36
CA GLU A 181 -26.74 15.94 3.50
C GLU A 181 -25.80 17.17 3.53
N VAL A 182 -24.49 16.97 3.72
CA VAL A 182 -23.51 18.03 3.58
C VAL A 182 -23.25 18.21 2.09
N GLN A 183 -24.11 19.03 1.48
CA GLN A 183 -23.82 19.71 0.24
C GLN A 183 -22.45 20.36 0.37
N CYS A 184 -21.61 20.21 -0.65
CA CYS A 184 -20.36 20.94 -0.68
C CYS A 184 -20.68 22.43 -0.51
N PRO A 185 -19.99 23.15 0.38
CA PRO A 185 -20.20 24.59 0.50
C PRO A 185 -20.07 25.21 -0.90
N ALA A 186 -21.04 26.04 -1.26
CA ALA A 186 -21.11 26.71 -2.56
C ALA A 186 -19.87 27.57 -2.82
#